data_AF-A0A955MF25-F1
#
_entry.id   AF-A0A955MF25-F1
#
_cell.length_a   1.000
_cell.length_b   1.000
_cell.length_c   1.000
_cell.angle_alpha   90.00
_cell.angle_beta   90.00
_cell.angle_gamma   90.00
#
_symmetry.space_group_name_H-M   'P 1'
#
loop_
_entity.id
_entity.type
_entity.pdbx_description
1 polymer ?
#
loop_
_entity_poly.entity_id
_entity_poly.type
_entity_poly.pdbx_seq_one_letter_code
_entity_poly.pdbx_strand_id
1 'polypeptide(L)'
;MLANTDYIIILSLAYFFFAGWHKGFFRTILGPIALVACSIASYIYYIKTGKILISIGIGLLGPIIFNITLSLFLKLAAGSPEKEKVYFSPGKLLGGIINMLWVGIIMAITLILITVIPLNFSWYITIKEDINKSRSYAFLSMVLAEKISLAQNSLQEITNSFENEEKQTKLQETEEFKNIIEDDTFKELLADEETMRQLQDKDISKLVTNPKIKDLASDKDLIKKIFAFQKQLIDQNMLNSAQFGGGEFKKEKTSEPQWWDFEKNIGSENFETK
;
A
#
# COMPACT_ATOMS: atom_id res chain seq x y z
N MET A 1 11.97 -23.24 19.66
CA MET A 1 10.65 -23.83 19.31
C MET A 1 10.16 -23.13 18.05
N LEU A 2 9.40 -23.82 17.20
CA LEU A 2 8.75 -23.18 16.04
C LEU A 2 7.57 -22.35 16.55
N ALA A 3 7.40 -21.14 16.02
CA ALA A 3 6.23 -20.32 16.32
C ALA A 3 4.98 -20.93 15.67
N ASN A 4 3.79 -20.58 16.15
CA ASN A 4 2.54 -21.05 15.52
C ASN A 4 2.47 -20.60 14.06
N THR A 5 2.97 -19.40 13.79
CA THR A 5 3.16 -18.85 12.45
C THR A 5 3.99 -19.77 11.53
N ASP A 6 5.08 -20.38 12.03
CA ASP A 6 5.91 -21.27 11.21
C ASP A 6 5.15 -22.54 10.78
N TYR A 7 4.35 -23.12 11.68
CA TYR A 7 3.50 -24.27 11.36
C TYR A 7 2.45 -23.93 10.31
N ILE A 8 1.81 -22.77 10.42
CA ILE A 8 0.81 -22.30 9.45
C ILE A 8 1.45 -22.12 8.08
N ILE A 9 2.64 -21.51 8.01
CA ILE A 9 3.35 -21.28 6.75
C ILE A 9 3.76 -22.61 6.10
N ILE A 10 4.36 -23.53 6.87
CA ILE A 10 4.78 -24.84 6.34
C ILE A 10 3.58 -25.63 5.82
N LEU A 11 2.49 -25.69 6.59
CA LEU A 11 1.28 -26.41 6.21
C LEU A 11 0.62 -25.78 4.98
N SER A 12 0.58 -24.45 4.91
CA SER A 12 0.08 -23.72 3.74
C SER A 12 0.93 -23.99 2.51
N LEU A 13 2.26 -23.88 2.60
CA LEU A 13 3.18 -24.17 1.49
C LEU A 13 3.04 -25.60 1.00
N ALA A 14 2.92 -26.57 1.90
CA ALA A 14 2.69 -27.97 1.55
C ALA A 14 1.36 -28.14 0.82
N TYR A 15 0.26 -27.59 1.37
CA TYR A 15 -1.06 -27.63 0.73
C TYR A 15 -1.03 -27.03 -0.68
N PHE A 16 -0.44 -25.85 -0.84
CA PHE A 16 -0.34 -25.18 -2.13
C PHE A 16 0.59 -25.90 -3.10
N PHE A 17 1.67 -26.52 -2.62
CA PHE A 17 2.50 -27.38 -3.46
C PHE A 17 1.67 -28.54 -4.05
N PHE A 18 0.91 -29.27 -3.23
CA PHE A 18 0.04 -30.34 -3.71
C PHE A 18 -1.07 -29.83 -4.63
N ALA A 19 -1.67 -28.68 -4.32
CA ALA A 19 -2.68 -28.07 -5.19
C ALA A 19 -2.09 -27.69 -6.57
N GLY A 20 -0.87 -27.16 -6.61
CA GLY A 20 -0.15 -26.85 -7.85
C GLY A 20 0.23 -28.11 -8.63
N TRP A 21 0.61 -29.17 -7.90
CA TRP A 21 0.90 -30.48 -8.48
C TRP A 21 -0.29 -31.06 -9.23
N HIS A 22 -1.49 -30.96 -8.64
CA HIS A 22 -2.73 -31.45 -9.28
C HIS A 22 -3.17 -30.61 -10.48
N LYS A 23 -2.90 -29.30 -10.48
CA LYS A 23 -3.29 -28.39 -11.57
C LYS A 23 -2.35 -28.46 -12.78
N GLY A 24 -1.08 -28.80 -12.57
CA GLY A 24 -0.04 -28.85 -13.61
C GLY A 24 0.56 -27.47 -13.92
N PHE A 25 1.77 -27.48 -14.50
CA PHE A 25 2.60 -26.29 -14.77
C PHE A 25 1.87 -25.14 -15.46
N PHE A 26 1.29 -25.38 -16.64
CA PHE A 26 0.69 -24.33 -17.48
C PHE A 26 -0.49 -23.63 -16.80
N ARG A 27 -1.26 -24.38 -16.00
CA ARG A 27 -2.41 -23.81 -15.30
C ARG A 27 -1.99 -23.01 -14.08
N THR A 28 -0.90 -23.41 -13.42
CA THR A 28 -0.36 -22.68 -12.28
C THR A 28 0.29 -21.36 -12.69
N ILE A 29 1.11 -21.35 -13.74
CA ILE A 29 1.83 -20.14 -14.18
C ILE A 29 0.90 -19.06 -14.73
N LEU A 30 -0.34 -19.43 -15.06
CA LEU A 30 -1.33 -18.53 -15.62
C LEU A 30 -1.69 -17.37 -14.68
N GLY A 31 -1.80 -17.64 -13.38
CA GLY A 31 -2.14 -16.63 -12.38
C GLY A 31 -1.11 -15.50 -12.32
N PRO A 32 0.18 -15.80 -12.07
CA PRO A 32 1.25 -14.81 -12.09
C PRO A 32 1.32 -14.02 -13.40
N ILE A 33 1.24 -14.70 -14.54
CA ILE A 33 1.30 -14.05 -15.86
C ILE A 33 0.12 -13.10 -16.05
N ALA A 34 -1.09 -13.54 -15.68
CA ALA A 34 -2.29 -12.69 -15.75
C ALA A 34 -2.14 -11.45 -14.88
N LEU A 35 -1.59 -11.58 -13.67
CA LEU A 35 -1.36 -10.45 -12.77
C LEU A 35 -0.38 -9.44 -13.35
N VAL A 36 0.75 -9.90 -13.91
CA VAL A 36 1.75 -9.03 -14.54
C VAL A 36 1.16 -8.34 -15.77
N ALA A 37 0.50 -9.09 -16.65
CA ALA A 37 -0.10 -8.56 -17.87
C ALA A 37 -1.18 -7.51 -17.56
N CYS A 38 -2.08 -7.78 -16.61
CA CYS A 38 -3.12 -6.84 -16.21
C CYS A 38 -2.56 -5.62 -15.47
N SER A 39 -1.49 -5.76 -14.69
CA SER A 39 -0.79 -4.63 -14.07
C SER A 39 -0.19 -3.70 -15.13
N ILE A 40 0.47 -4.25 -16.16
CA ILE A 40 1.01 -3.45 -17.28
C ILE A 40 -0.12 -2.77 -18.04
N ALA A 41 -1.21 -3.50 -18.35
CA ALA A 41 -2.36 -2.94 -19.04
C ALA A 41 -3.03 -1.81 -18.24
N SER A 42 -3.19 -1.99 -16.92
CA SER A 42 -3.70 -0.99 -15.99
C SER A 42 -2.85 0.29 -16.02
N TYR A 43 -1.52 0.15 -15.95
CA TYR A 43 -0.59 1.28 -16.01
C TYR A 43 -0.67 2.04 -17.33
N ILE A 44 -0.65 1.32 -18.47
CA ILE A 44 -0.79 1.93 -19.80
C ILE A 44 -2.13 2.66 -19.92
N TYR A 45 -3.22 2.07 -19.41
CA TYR A 45 -4.53 2.68 -19.43
C TYR A 45 -4.59 3.96 -18.59
N TYR A 46 -3.96 3.94 -17.41
CA TYR A 46 -3.85 5.12 -16.54
C TYR A 46 -3.15 6.28 -17.26
N ILE A 47 -1.98 6.03 -17.87
CA ILE A 47 -1.24 7.07 -18.60
C ILE A 47 -2.06 7.68 -19.73
N LYS A 48 -2.83 6.85 -20.47
CA LYS A 48 -3.59 7.35 -21.63
C LYS A 48 -4.85 8.12 -21.26
N THR A 49 -5.51 7.77 -20.16
CA THR A 49 -6.87 8.28 -19.87
C THR A 49 -6.95 9.17 -18.64
N GLY A 50 -5.96 9.11 -17.74
CA GLY A 50 -6.01 9.76 -16.43
C GLY A 50 -7.06 9.18 -15.47
N LYS A 51 -7.82 8.15 -15.87
CA LYS A 51 -8.92 7.60 -15.07
C LYS A 51 -8.42 6.55 -14.08
N ILE A 52 -8.01 7.00 -12.90
CA ILE A 52 -7.45 6.17 -11.81
C ILE A 52 -8.38 5.02 -11.41
N LEU A 53 -9.68 5.28 -11.23
CA LEU A 53 -10.63 4.25 -10.79
C LEU A 53 -10.69 3.06 -11.75
N ILE A 54 -10.70 3.32 -13.06
CA ILE A 54 -10.78 2.27 -14.07
C ILE A 54 -9.46 1.52 -14.17
N SER A 55 -8.30 2.20 -14.08
CA SER A 55 -7.01 1.51 -14.09
C SER A 55 -6.87 0.59 -12.88
N ILE A 56 -7.24 1.03 -11.68
CA ILE A 56 -7.25 0.18 -10.48
C ILE A 56 -8.18 -1.01 -10.69
N GLY A 57 -9.38 -0.78 -11.23
CA GLY A 57 -10.32 -1.85 -11.58
C GLY A 57 -9.72 -2.90 -12.53
N ILE A 58 -8.99 -2.46 -13.57
CA ILE A 58 -8.29 -3.36 -14.51
C ILE A 58 -7.20 -4.15 -13.78
N GLY A 59 -6.43 -3.53 -12.89
CA GLY A 59 -5.36 -4.20 -12.16
C GLY A 59 -5.88 -5.27 -11.18
N LEU A 60 -6.99 -4.98 -10.49
CA LEU A 60 -7.56 -5.87 -9.48
C LEU A 60 -8.47 -6.96 -10.07
N LEU A 61 -9.39 -6.59 -10.96
CA LEU A 61 -10.37 -7.52 -11.53
C LEU A 61 -9.85 -8.22 -12.79
N GLY A 62 -8.93 -7.58 -13.52
CA GLY A 62 -8.37 -8.11 -14.76
C GLY A 62 -7.81 -9.52 -14.62
N PRO A 63 -6.95 -9.83 -13.63
CA PRO A 63 -6.40 -11.17 -13.47
C PRO A 63 -7.47 -12.23 -13.23
N ILE A 64 -8.54 -11.88 -12.51
CA ILE A 64 -9.67 -12.77 -12.22
C ILE A 64 -10.44 -13.06 -13.52
N ILE A 65 -10.85 -12.00 -14.22
CA ILE A 65 -11.59 -12.10 -15.49
C ILE A 65 -10.77 -12.85 -16.53
N PHE A 66 -9.47 -12.57 -16.63
CA PHE A 66 -8.55 -13.22 -17.55
C PHE A 66 -8.45 -14.73 -17.26
N ASN A 67 -8.29 -15.11 -15.99
CA ASN A 67 -8.18 -16.50 -15.59
C ASN A 67 -9.49 -17.27 -15.83
N ILE A 68 -10.65 -16.65 -15.58
CA ILE A 68 -11.97 -17.23 -15.90
C ILE A 68 -12.10 -17.41 -17.42
N THR A 69 -11.84 -16.37 -18.19
CA THR A 69 -11.97 -16.37 -19.66
C THR A 69 -11.07 -17.43 -20.28
N LEU A 70 -9.80 -17.49 -19.89
CA LEU A 70 -8.88 -18.48 -20.42
C LEU A 70 -9.23 -19.89 -19.96
N SER A 71 -9.69 -20.07 -18.71
CA SER A 71 -10.14 -21.38 -18.25
C SER A 71 -11.37 -21.87 -19.02
N LEU A 72 -12.27 -20.98 -19.44
CA LEU A 72 -13.42 -21.34 -20.28
C LEU A 72 -12.96 -21.66 -21.71
N PHE A 73 -12.08 -20.83 -22.27
CA PHE A 73 -11.52 -21.06 -23.60
C PHE A 73 -10.80 -22.41 -23.70
N LEU A 74 -9.94 -22.74 -22.73
CA LEU A 74 -9.24 -24.03 -22.69
C LEU A 74 -10.19 -25.22 -22.55
N LYS A 75 -11.26 -25.08 -21.76
CA LYS A 75 -12.29 -26.13 -21.64
C LYS A 75 -13.06 -26.35 -22.94
N LEU A 76 -13.36 -25.29 -23.68
CA LEU A 76 -14.03 -25.38 -24.97
C LEU A 76 -13.10 -25.93 -26.06
N ALA A 77 -11.84 -25.52 -26.06
CA ALA A 77 -10.85 -25.92 -27.04
C ALA A 77 -10.37 -27.37 -26.87
N ALA A 78 -10.29 -27.89 -25.64
CA ALA A 78 -9.74 -29.21 -25.37
C ALA A 78 -10.71 -30.39 -25.67
N GLY A 79 -12.01 -30.13 -25.88
CA GLY A 79 -13.01 -31.21 -25.91
C GLY A 79 -13.09 -31.95 -24.56
N SER A 80 -14.12 -32.77 -24.32
CA SER A 80 -14.30 -33.47 -23.04
C SER A 80 -13.02 -34.19 -22.58
N PRO A 81 -12.61 -34.05 -21.30
CA PRO A 81 -11.36 -34.65 -20.83
C PRO A 81 -11.52 -36.17 -20.77
N GLU A 82 -10.87 -36.85 -21.70
CA GLU A 82 -10.58 -38.27 -21.58
C GLU A 82 -9.68 -38.46 -20.33
N LYS A 83 -10.04 -39.41 -19.46
CA LYS A 83 -9.40 -39.61 -18.15
C LYS A 83 -7.95 -40.07 -18.34
N GLU A 84 -7.01 -39.14 -18.40
CA GLU A 84 -5.59 -39.46 -18.46
C GLU A 84 -5.14 -40.22 -17.21
N LYS A 85 -4.48 -41.35 -17.43
CA LYS A 85 -3.86 -42.19 -16.40
C LYS A 85 -2.80 -41.40 -15.64
N VAL A 86 -2.72 -41.63 -14.33
CA VAL A 86 -1.81 -40.98 -13.39
C VAL A 86 -0.37 -41.44 -13.65
N TYR A 87 0.28 -40.88 -14.67
CA TYR A 87 1.73 -40.95 -14.80
C TYR A 87 2.35 -39.75 -14.09
N PHE A 88 3.43 -40.02 -13.35
CA PHE A 88 4.30 -39.02 -12.73
C PHE A 88 4.92 -38.17 -13.84
N SER A 89 4.27 -37.05 -14.17
CA SER A 89 4.74 -36.15 -15.23
C SER A 89 5.59 -35.03 -14.60
N PRO A 90 6.81 -34.76 -15.10
CA PRO A 90 7.67 -33.67 -14.64
C PRO A 90 6.96 -32.31 -14.60
N GLY A 91 5.98 -32.08 -15.49
CA GLY A 91 5.18 -30.86 -15.52
C GLY A 91 4.26 -30.68 -14.30
N LYS A 92 3.90 -31.75 -13.58
CA LYS A 92 3.15 -31.64 -12.32
C LYS A 92 4.05 -31.18 -11.18
N LEU A 93 5.28 -31.69 -11.12
CA LEU A 93 6.26 -31.26 -10.13
C LEU A 93 6.61 -29.78 -10.28
N LEU A 94 6.89 -29.31 -11.50
CA LEU A 94 7.12 -27.89 -11.76
C LEU A 94 5.90 -27.02 -11.44
N GLY A 95 4.69 -27.53 -11.70
CA GLY A 95 3.44 -26.86 -11.30
C GLY A 95 3.30 -26.71 -9.78
N GLY A 96 3.73 -27.70 -9.01
CA GLY A 96 3.79 -27.62 -7.55
C GLY A 96 4.80 -26.56 -7.08
N ILE A 97 6.02 -26.59 -7.61
CA ILE A 97 7.10 -25.64 -7.26
C ILE A 97 6.67 -24.19 -7.54
N ILE A 98 6.15 -23.91 -8.74
CA ILE A 98 5.73 -22.55 -9.10
C ILE A 98 4.58 -22.08 -8.22
N ASN A 99 3.62 -22.94 -7.90
CA ASN A 99 2.50 -22.55 -7.05
C ASN A 99 2.99 -22.24 -5.63
N MET A 100 3.88 -23.08 -5.11
CA MET A 100 4.51 -22.88 -3.80
C MET A 100 5.29 -21.58 -3.77
N LEU A 101 6.06 -21.25 -4.82
CA LEU A 101 6.83 -20.02 -4.91
C LEU A 101 5.92 -18.79 -5.00
N TRP A 102 4.89 -18.84 -5.85
CA TRP A 102 3.91 -17.76 -6.01
C TRP A 102 3.19 -17.45 -4.69
N VAL A 103 2.63 -18.46 -4.03
CA VAL A 103 1.94 -18.28 -2.76
C VAL A 103 2.93 -17.90 -1.65
N GLY A 104 4.15 -18.44 -1.69
CA GLY A 104 5.24 -18.06 -0.79
C GLY A 104 5.55 -16.56 -0.85
N ILE A 105 5.60 -15.97 -2.05
CA ILE A 105 5.79 -14.52 -2.22
C ILE A 105 4.63 -13.74 -1.60
N ILE A 106 3.38 -14.14 -1.87
CA ILE A 106 2.19 -13.47 -1.32
C ILE A 106 2.19 -13.54 0.22
N MET A 107 2.52 -14.70 0.78
CA MET A 107 2.63 -14.87 2.24
C MET A 107 3.76 -14.02 2.81
N ALA A 108 4.92 -13.95 2.15
CA ALA A 108 6.02 -13.10 2.59
C ALA A 108 5.62 -11.62 2.63
N ILE A 109 4.97 -11.12 1.57
CA ILE A 109 4.44 -9.75 1.52
C ILE A 109 3.43 -9.53 2.66
N THR A 110 2.54 -10.50 2.90
CA THR A 110 1.51 -10.41 3.95
C THR A 110 2.14 -10.34 5.35
N LEU A 111 3.16 -11.16 5.62
CA LEU A 111 3.87 -11.13 6.90
C LEU A 111 4.55 -9.78 7.14
N ILE A 112 5.23 -9.25 6.12
CA ILE A 112 5.86 -7.93 6.18
C ILE A 112 4.80 -6.85 6.43
N LEU A 113 3.68 -6.91 5.72
CA LEU A 113 2.60 -5.94 5.90
C LEU A 113 2.05 -5.95 7.34
N ILE A 114 1.84 -7.13 7.92
CA ILE A 114 1.40 -7.27 9.31
C ILE A 114 2.45 -6.76 10.31
N THR A 115 3.76 -6.95 10.07
CA THR A 115 4.75 -6.42 11.03
C THR A 115 4.92 -4.91 10.93
N VAL A 116 4.69 -4.35 9.73
CA VAL A 116 4.87 -2.93 9.44
C VAL A 116 3.73 -2.06 9.97
N ILE A 117 2.46 -2.52 9.93
CA ILE A 117 1.33 -1.67 10.36
C ILE A 117 1.36 -1.48 11.91
N PRO A 118 1.28 -0.23 12.41
CA PRO A 118 1.29 0.09 13.84
C PRO A 118 -0.12 0.04 14.46
N LEU A 119 -0.77 -1.14 14.46
CA LEU A 119 -2.04 -1.31 15.18
C LEU A 119 -1.79 -1.71 16.64
N ASN A 120 -2.53 -1.10 17.58
CA ASN A 120 -2.40 -1.33 19.02
C ASN A 120 -3.52 -2.19 19.62
N PHE A 121 -4.13 -3.08 18.84
CA PHE A 121 -5.14 -4.00 19.35
C PHE A 121 -4.50 -5.20 20.05
N SER A 122 -5.06 -5.63 21.19
CA SER A 122 -4.51 -6.73 22.00
C SER A 122 -4.25 -8.03 21.21
N TRP A 123 -5.21 -8.47 20.39
CA TRP A 123 -5.06 -9.68 19.55
C TRP A 123 -4.00 -9.51 18.45
N TYR A 124 -3.85 -8.30 17.91
CA TYR A 124 -2.90 -8.00 16.85
C TYR A 124 -1.47 -8.00 17.36
N ILE A 125 -1.24 -7.46 18.55
CA ILE A 125 0.08 -7.47 19.22
C ILE A 125 0.57 -8.91 19.41
N THR A 126 -0.31 -9.82 19.84
CA THR A 126 0.02 -11.25 19.99
C THR A 126 0.43 -11.89 18.66
N ILE A 127 -0.29 -11.63 17.57
CA ILE A 127 0.06 -12.15 16.23
C ILE A 127 1.37 -11.57 15.75
N LYS A 128 1.57 -10.25 15.89
CA LYS A 128 2.79 -9.56 15.49
C LYS A 128 4.01 -10.08 16.25
N GLU A 129 3.86 -10.37 17.54
CA GLU A 129 4.92 -10.95 18.35
C GLU A 129 5.24 -12.40 17.95
N ASP A 130 4.23 -13.22 17.64
CA ASP A 130 4.42 -14.59 17.14
C ASP A 130 5.13 -14.58 15.76
N ILE A 131 4.76 -13.66 14.87
CA ILE A 131 5.42 -13.46 13.57
C ILE A 131 6.89 -13.05 13.78
N ASN A 132 7.16 -12.05 14.63
CA ASN A 132 8.53 -11.56 14.86
C ASN A 132 9.45 -12.64 15.48
N LYS A 133 8.89 -13.58 16.25
CA LYS A 133 9.64 -14.73 16.81
C LYS A 133 9.79 -15.89 15.82
N SER A 134 9.05 -15.89 14.71
CA SER A 134 9.04 -16.99 13.75
C SER A 134 10.34 -17.07 12.95
N ARG A 135 10.76 -18.30 12.61
CA ARG A 135 11.93 -18.51 11.74
C ARG A 135 11.68 -18.04 10.31
N SER A 136 10.44 -18.18 9.86
CA SER A 136 10.01 -17.76 8.53
C SER A 136 10.18 -16.25 8.36
N TYR A 137 9.78 -15.46 9.36
CA TYR A 137 10.03 -14.02 9.36
C TYR A 137 11.52 -13.69 9.50
N ALA A 138 12.26 -14.38 10.37
CA ALA A 138 13.71 -14.16 10.51
C ALA A 138 14.47 -14.34 9.19
N PHE A 139 14.08 -15.34 8.38
CA PHE A 139 14.61 -15.53 7.03
C PHE A 139 14.24 -14.37 6.10
N LEU A 140 12.98 -13.94 6.10
CA LEU A 140 12.53 -12.81 5.29
C LEU A 140 13.24 -11.51 5.68
N SER A 141 13.36 -11.23 6.98
CA SER A 141 14.07 -10.06 7.49
C SER A 141 15.56 -10.11 7.21
N MET A 142 16.17 -11.28 7.04
CA MET A 142 17.56 -11.40 6.59
C MET A 142 17.70 -11.07 5.10
N VAL A 143 16.83 -11.63 4.26
CA VAL A 143 16.87 -11.43 2.79
C VAL A 143 16.46 -10.01 2.39
N LEU A 144 15.52 -9.42 3.13
CA LEU A 144 14.91 -8.13 2.83
C LEU A 144 15.20 -7.07 3.90
N ALA A 145 16.26 -7.25 4.70
CA ALA A 145 16.61 -6.41 5.85
C ALA A 145 16.53 -4.91 5.54
N GLU A 146 17.21 -4.51 4.47
CA GLU A 146 17.31 -3.13 4.01
C GLU A 146 15.96 -2.57 3.56
N LYS A 147 15.13 -3.35 2.87
CA LYS A 147 13.84 -2.89 2.38
C LYS A 147 12.79 -2.80 3.49
N ILE A 148 12.83 -3.73 4.43
CA ILE A 148 11.91 -3.76 5.58
C ILE A 148 12.23 -2.62 6.54
N SER A 149 13.50 -2.35 6.83
CA SER A 149 13.88 -1.22 7.70
C SER A 149 13.49 0.13 7.08
N LEU A 150 13.71 0.32 5.78
CA LEU A 150 13.25 1.52 5.07
C LEU A 150 11.73 1.69 5.14
N ALA A 151 10.96 0.60 4.96
CA ALA A 151 9.51 0.65 5.06
C ALA A 151 9.01 0.97 6.49
N GLN A 152 9.64 0.40 7.53
CA GLN A 152 9.28 0.66 8.92
C GLN A 152 9.65 2.08 9.35
N ASN A 153 10.87 2.52 9.03
CA ASN A 153 11.35 3.85 9.39
C ASN A 153 10.54 4.93 8.67
N SER A 154 10.26 4.78 7.38
CA SER A 154 9.42 5.73 6.65
C SER A 154 8.01 5.82 7.22
N LEU A 155 7.37 4.70 7.58
CA LEU A 155 6.03 4.74 8.18
C LEU A 155 6.01 5.32 9.60
N GLN A 156 7.03 5.03 10.40
CA GLN A 156 7.18 5.66 11.71
C GLN A 156 7.48 7.15 11.59
N GLU A 157 8.33 7.58 10.65
CA GLU A 157 8.60 8.99 10.40
C GLU A 157 7.39 9.74 9.89
N ILE A 158 6.60 9.14 8.98
CA ILE A 158 5.33 9.70 8.53
C ILE A 158 4.39 9.86 9.73
N THR A 159 4.20 8.80 10.53
CA THR A 159 3.32 8.83 11.70
C THR A 159 3.78 9.86 12.73
N ASN A 160 5.07 9.89 13.05
CA ASN A 160 5.66 10.82 14.03
C ASN A 160 5.69 12.27 13.53
N SER A 161 5.79 12.50 12.22
CA SER A 161 5.73 13.86 11.64
C SER A 161 4.31 14.42 11.72
N PHE A 162 3.29 13.56 11.69
CA PHE A 162 1.89 13.93 11.94
C PHE A 162 1.54 14.02 13.44
N GLU A 163 2.39 13.53 14.35
CA GLU A 163 2.17 13.62 15.81
C GLU A 163 3.02 14.71 16.48
N ASN A 164 4.12 15.17 15.86
CA ASN A 164 5.01 16.17 16.45
C ASN A 164 4.66 17.59 15.98
N GLU A 165 4.04 18.38 16.86
CA GLU A 165 3.63 19.78 16.61
C GLU A 165 4.80 20.66 16.15
N GLU A 166 6.02 20.48 16.67
CA GLU A 166 7.18 21.30 16.28
C GLU A 166 7.61 21.03 14.83
N LYS A 167 7.50 19.79 14.36
CA LYS A 167 7.74 19.45 12.96
C LYS A 167 6.64 19.99 12.07
N GLN A 168 5.39 19.96 12.50
CA GLN A 168 4.28 20.54 11.75
C GLN A 168 4.45 22.05 11.56
N THR A 169 4.84 22.78 12.61
CA THR A 169 5.10 24.23 12.52
C THR A 169 6.24 24.53 11.55
N LYS A 170 7.35 23.77 11.62
CA LYS A 170 8.46 23.92 10.67
C LYS A 170 8.06 23.60 9.22
N LEU A 171 7.18 22.63 9.02
CA LEU A 171 6.63 22.32 7.69
C LEU A 171 5.73 23.43 7.18
N GLN A 172 4.90 24.02 8.04
CA GLN A 172 4.06 25.18 7.70
C GLN A 172 4.85 26.42 7.29
N GLU A 173 6.09 26.54 7.78
CA GLU A 173 7.00 27.64 7.45
C GLU A 173 7.68 27.49 6.08
N THR A 174 7.72 26.28 5.50
CA THR A 174 8.36 26.03 4.19
C THR A 174 7.64 26.75 3.06
N GLU A 175 8.41 27.25 2.09
CA GLU A 175 7.84 27.91 0.91
C GLU A 175 6.98 26.94 0.09
N GLU A 176 7.38 25.67 0.03
CA GLU A 176 6.67 24.62 -0.70
C GLU A 176 5.30 24.29 -0.08
N PHE A 177 5.19 24.30 1.25
CA PHE A 177 3.89 24.16 1.92
C PHE A 177 3.00 25.37 1.67
N LYS A 178 3.54 26.59 1.77
CA LYS A 178 2.81 27.83 1.47
C LYS A 178 2.34 27.85 0.02
N ASN A 179 3.18 27.43 -0.92
CA ASN A 179 2.85 27.35 -2.35
C ASN A 179 1.69 26.40 -2.65
N ILE A 180 1.46 25.37 -1.80
CA ILE A 180 0.31 24.46 -1.90
C ILE A 180 -0.93 25.08 -1.24
N ILE A 181 -0.81 25.65 -0.05
CA ILE A 181 -1.92 26.27 0.67
C ILE A 181 -2.44 27.53 -0.04
N GLU A 182 -1.56 28.25 -0.71
CA GLU A 182 -1.90 29.45 -1.45
C GLU A 182 -2.49 29.16 -2.84
N ASP A 183 -2.43 27.91 -3.29
CA ASP A 183 -2.97 27.48 -4.57
C ASP A 183 -4.50 27.63 -4.62
N ASP A 184 -5.01 28.23 -5.69
CA ASP A 184 -6.44 28.54 -5.81
C ASP A 184 -7.31 27.27 -5.80
N THR A 185 -6.87 26.22 -6.49
CA THR A 185 -7.56 24.92 -6.51
C THR A 185 -7.60 24.29 -5.11
N PHE A 186 -6.51 24.44 -4.33
CA PHE A 186 -6.46 23.96 -2.95
C PHE A 186 -7.34 24.79 -2.00
N LYS A 187 -7.36 26.12 -2.14
CA LYS A 187 -8.24 27.01 -1.37
C LYS A 187 -9.72 26.74 -1.64
N GLU A 188 -10.09 26.52 -2.90
CA GLU A 188 -11.47 26.19 -3.29
C GLU A 188 -11.95 24.85 -2.71
N LEU A 189 -11.02 23.92 -2.47
CA LEU A 189 -11.28 22.66 -1.78
C LEU A 189 -11.52 22.89 -0.28
N LEU A 190 -10.66 23.69 0.37
CA LEU A 190 -10.78 23.99 1.80
C LEU A 190 -12.00 24.85 2.13
N ALA A 191 -12.41 25.73 1.21
CA ALA A 191 -13.62 26.54 1.35
C ALA A 191 -14.92 25.74 1.13
N ASP A 192 -14.82 24.49 0.67
CA ASP A 192 -15.97 23.64 0.41
C ASP A 192 -16.45 22.94 1.68
N GLU A 193 -17.53 23.42 2.27
CA GLU A 193 -18.12 22.85 3.49
C GLU A 193 -18.45 21.36 3.36
N GLU A 194 -18.91 20.92 2.19
CA GLU A 194 -19.24 19.50 1.95
C GLU A 194 -17.97 18.63 1.99
N THR A 195 -16.91 19.06 1.31
CA THR A 195 -15.62 18.37 1.30
C THR A 195 -14.99 18.35 2.68
N MET A 196 -15.05 19.48 3.41
CA MET A 196 -14.54 19.57 4.78
C MET A 196 -15.29 18.66 5.73
N ARG A 197 -16.61 18.59 5.62
CA ARG A 197 -17.42 17.65 6.39
C ARG A 197 -17.08 16.20 6.03
N GLN A 198 -16.93 15.88 4.75
CA GLN A 198 -16.53 14.53 4.31
C GLN A 198 -15.12 14.15 4.83
N LEU A 199 -14.19 15.11 4.89
CA LEU A 199 -12.85 14.95 5.49
C LEU A 199 -12.95 14.68 7.00
N GLN A 200 -13.74 15.47 7.72
CA GLN A 200 -13.94 15.33 9.16
C GLN A 200 -14.60 13.99 9.52
N ASP A 201 -15.60 13.59 8.74
CA ASP A 201 -16.32 12.33 8.88
C ASP A 201 -15.48 11.12 8.41
N LYS A 202 -14.27 11.35 7.87
CA LYS A 202 -13.38 10.34 7.25
C LYS A 202 -14.10 9.49 6.19
N ASP A 203 -15.05 10.08 5.47
CA ASP A 203 -15.84 9.40 4.44
C ASP A 203 -15.05 9.36 3.12
N ILE A 204 -14.02 8.50 3.10
CA ILE A 204 -13.09 8.35 1.96
C ILE A 204 -13.84 8.00 0.67
N SER A 205 -14.96 7.27 0.77
CA SER A 205 -15.75 6.90 -0.41
C SER A 205 -16.35 8.13 -1.08
N LYS A 206 -16.93 9.04 -0.29
CA LYS A 206 -17.49 10.28 -0.83
C LYS A 206 -16.41 11.24 -1.31
N LEU A 207 -15.30 11.34 -0.59
CA LEU A 207 -14.16 12.18 -1.00
C LEU A 207 -13.61 11.77 -2.37
N VAL A 208 -13.40 10.48 -2.61
CA VAL A 208 -12.85 10.00 -3.90
C VAL A 208 -13.83 10.23 -5.07
N THR A 209 -15.13 10.30 -4.78
CA THR A 209 -16.16 10.62 -5.79
C THR A 209 -16.46 12.11 -5.91
N ASN A 210 -15.92 12.94 -5.03
CA ASN A 210 -16.18 14.37 -5.01
C ASN A 210 -15.55 15.04 -6.25
N PRO A 211 -16.33 15.82 -7.03
CA PRO A 211 -15.85 16.47 -8.24
C PRO A 211 -14.65 17.39 -7.96
N LYS A 212 -14.63 18.12 -6.84
CA LYS A 212 -13.51 19.02 -6.50
C LYS A 212 -12.22 18.27 -6.19
N ILE A 213 -12.31 17.12 -5.50
CA ILE A 213 -11.15 16.23 -5.27
C ILE A 213 -10.63 15.68 -6.61
N LYS A 214 -11.53 15.36 -7.53
CA LYS A 214 -11.16 14.89 -8.88
C LYS A 214 -10.52 15.99 -9.72
N ASP A 215 -11.00 17.21 -9.62
CA ASP A 215 -10.44 18.38 -10.30
C ASP A 215 -9.04 18.68 -9.75
N LEU A 216 -8.87 18.64 -8.43
CA LEU A 216 -7.57 18.71 -7.76
C LEU A 216 -6.60 17.60 -8.20
N ALA A 217 -7.09 16.37 -8.34
CA ALA A 217 -6.31 15.25 -8.86
C ALA A 217 -6.03 15.32 -10.39
N SER A 218 -6.62 16.28 -11.09
CA SER A 218 -6.41 16.54 -12.51
C SER A 218 -5.58 17.81 -12.76
N ASP A 219 -5.44 18.67 -11.76
CA ASP A 219 -4.61 19.88 -11.79
C ASP A 219 -3.12 19.52 -11.80
N LYS A 220 -2.52 19.65 -12.98
CA LYS A 220 -1.12 19.28 -13.20
C LYS A 220 -0.14 20.17 -12.44
N ASP A 221 -0.50 21.43 -12.19
CA ASP A 221 0.42 22.37 -11.56
C ASP A 221 0.39 22.21 -10.04
N LEU A 222 -0.81 22.01 -9.45
CA LEU A 222 -0.93 21.61 -8.05
C LEU A 222 -0.26 20.26 -7.78
N ILE A 223 -0.44 19.26 -8.66
CA ILE A 223 0.24 17.96 -8.53
C ILE A 223 1.77 18.12 -8.52
N LYS A 224 2.33 18.97 -9.39
CA LYS A 224 3.78 19.24 -9.37
C LYS A 224 4.23 19.87 -8.07
N LYS A 225 3.46 20.82 -7.52
CA LYS A 225 3.76 21.46 -6.22
C LYS A 225 3.74 20.42 -5.09
N ILE A 226 2.73 19.55 -5.07
CA ILE A 226 2.64 18.44 -4.11
C ILE A 226 3.84 17.49 -4.22
N PHE A 227 4.25 17.12 -5.44
CA PHE A 227 5.44 16.29 -5.64
C PHE A 227 6.74 16.99 -5.23
N ALA A 228 6.87 18.30 -5.47
CA ALA A 228 8.02 19.09 -5.04
C ALA A 228 8.12 19.12 -3.51
N PHE A 229 7.01 19.36 -2.83
CA PHE A 229 6.91 19.30 -1.37
C PHE A 229 7.23 17.90 -0.83
N GLN A 230 6.66 16.85 -1.42
CA GLN A 230 6.96 15.47 -1.02
C GLN A 230 8.45 15.14 -1.18
N LYS A 231 9.07 15.58 -2.29
CA LYS A 231 10.49 15.37 -2.52
C LYS A 231 11.34 16.04 -1.44
N GLN A 232 11.01 17.28 -1.08
CA GLN A 232 11.70 18.01 -0.01
C GLN A 232 11.53 17.34 1.35
N LEU A 233 10.35 16.81 1.68
CA LEU A 233 10.14 16.02 2.90
C LEU A 233 11.09 14.82 2.95
N ILE A 234 11.21 14.10 1.83
CA ILE A 234 12.11 12.95 1.72
C ILE A 234 13.56 13.40 1.83
N ASP A 235 13.96 14.47 1.14
CA ASP A 235 15.34 14.98 1.14
C ASP A 235 15.75 15.51 2.53
N GLN A 236 14.87 16.25 3.24
CA GLN A 236 15.11 16.70 4.61
C GLN A 236 15.16 15.53 5.61
N ASN A 237 14.30 14.52 5.45
CA ASN A 237 14.35 13.33 6.29
C ASN A 237 15.61 12.47 6.01
N MET A 238 16.09 12.43 4.77
CA MET A 238 17.35 11.79 4.39
C MET A 238 18.58 12.54 4.95
N LEU A 239 18.54 13.87 4.99
CA LEU A 239 19.60 14.69 5.59
C LEU A 239 19.60 14.60 7.13
N ASN A 240 18.43 14.57 7.76
CA ASN A 240 18.30 14.38 9.20
C ASN A 240 18.73 12.95 9.61
N SER A 241 18.28 11.91 8.91
CA SER A 241 18.69 10.52 9.20
C SER A 241 20.19 10.29 8.96
N ALA A 242 20.84 11.04 8.07
CA ALA A 242 22.30 11.04 7.92
C ALA A 242 23.06 11.75 9.06
N GLN A 243 22.40 12.64 9.82
CA GLN A 243 22.98 13.32 10.98
C GLN A 243 22.66 12.63 12.33
N PHE A 244 21.59 11.83 12.42
CA PHE A 244 21.13 11.16 13.65
C PHE A 244 21.63 9.71 13.81
N GLY A 245 22.83 9.41 13.32
CA GLY A 245 23.59 8.22 13.73
C GLY A 245 24.18 8.36 15.14
N GLY A 246 23.35 8.57 16.16
CA GLY A 246 23.79 8.63 17.56
C GLY A 246 22.94 9.53 18.45
N GLY A 247 21.83 9.02 18.99
CA GLY A 247 21.08 9.74 20.01
C GLY A 247 19.97 8.88 20.60
N GLU A 248 20.06 8.60 21.91
CA GLU A 248 19.10 7.80 22.66
C GLU A 248 17.69 8.44 22.67
N PHE A 249 16.67 7.64 22.35
CA PHE A 249 15.26 8.04 22.44
C PHE A 249 14.79 8.09 23.90
N LYS A 250 14.52 9.29 24.42
CA LYS A 250 13.69 9.48 25.62
C LYS A 250 12.21 9.46 25.22
N LYS A 251 11.44 8.57 25.86
CA LYS A 251 9.98 8.51 25.74
C LYS A 251 9.37 9.70 26.48
N GLU A 252 8.72 10.60 25.77
CA GLU A 252 7.92 11.68 26.35
C GLU A 252 6.43 11.37 26.21
N LYS A 253 5.65 11.70 27.23
CA LYS A 253 4.23 11.33 27.38
C LYS A 253 3.36 12.08 26.37
N THR A 254 2.58 11.32 25.63
CA THR A 254 1.53 11.75 24.70
C THR A 254 0.41 12.52 25.40
N SER A 255 0.28 13.82 25.11
CA SER A 255 -0.98 14.57 25.20
C SER A 255 -1.69 14.51 23.83
N GLU A 256 -3.02 14.40 23.83
CA GLU A 256 -3.83 14.28 22.62
C GLU A 256 -3.64 15.48 21.66
N PRO A 257 -3.48 15.27 20.33
CA PRO A 257 -3.28 16.36 19.38
C PRO A 257 -4.56 17.19 19.15
N GLN A 258 -4.47 18.52 19.32
CA GLN A 258 -5.56 19.46 19.04
C GLN A 258 -5.47 20.03 17.61
N TRP A 259 -5.92 19.27 16.62
CA TRP A 259 -5.91 19.67 15.21
C TRP A 259 -7.08 20.57 14.79
N TRP A 260 -7.92 21.02 15.72
CA TRP A 260 -9.18 21.72 15.46
C TRP A 260 -9.09 23.25 15.48
N ASP A 261 -7.96 23.85 15.87
CA ASP A 261 -7.83 25.32 16.00
C ASP A 261 -7.58 26.06 14.67
N PHE A 262 -7.59 25.36 13.52
CA PHE A 262 -7.43 25.96 12.19
C PHE A 262 -8.53 26.99 11.84
N GLU A 263 -9.71 26.90 12.44
CA GLU A 263 -10.81 27.85 12.20
C GLU A 263 -10.55 29.26 12.75
N LYS A 264 -9.72 29.41 13.79
CA LYS A 264 -9.55 30.73 14.45
C LYS A 264 -8.63 31.70 13.72
N ASN A 265 -7.67 31.20 12.92
CA ASN A 265 -6.68 32.05 12.26
C ASN A 265 -7.04 32.49 10.84
N ILE A 266 -8.06 31.88 10.22
CA ILE A 266 -8.48 32.25 8.85
C ILE A 266 -9.59 33.33 8.86
N GLY A 267 -10.23 33.58 10.01
CA GLY A 267 -11.40 34.46 10.12
C GLY A 267 -11.19 35.88 10.67
N SER A 268 -9.97 36.32 11.00
CA SER A 268 -9.76 37.59 11.73
C SER A 268 -9.01 38.71 10.99
N GLU A 269 -8.50 38.47 9.78
CA GLU A 269 -7.89 39.52 8.97
C GLU A 269 -8.68 39.75 7.68
N ASN A 270 -9.43 40.86 7.66
CA ASN A 270 -10.05 41.56 6.52
C ASN A 270 -11.57 41.72 6.59
N PHE A 271 -12.02 42.57 7.53
CA PHE A 271 -13.15 43.49 7.28
C PHE A 271 -12.91 44.80 8.04
N GLU A 272 -11.81 45.49 7.73
CA GLU A 272 -11.71 46.94 7.93
C GLU A 272 -11.36 47.59 6.60
N THR A 273 -12.34 48.24 5.98
CA THR A 273 -12.25 49.56 5.30
C THR A 273 -13.61 49.84 4.63
N LYS A 274 -14.27 50.91 5.06
CA LYS A 274 -14.42 52.19 4.33
C LYS A 274 -15.27 52.10 3.07
#